data_AF-A0AAD5R9R8-F1
#
_entry.id   AF-A0AAD5R9R8-F1
#
_cell.length_a   1.000
_cell.length_b   1.000
_cell.length_c   1.000
_cell.angle_alpha   90.00
_cell.angle_beta   90.00
_cell.angle_gamma   90.00
#
_symmetry.space_group_name_H-M   'P 1'
#
loop_
_entity.id
_entity.type
_entity.pdbx_description
1 polymer ?
#
loop_
_entity_poly.entity_id
_entity_poly.type
_entity_poly.pdbx_seq_one_letter_code
_entity_poly.pdbx_strand_id
1 'polypeptide(L)'
;MKTVTVFHFVGIFKGRHFESYVENLGHDAWMVSLLSSGQSSRVLQVAERLSRVPIVPPLESLKQIGIILAEGDEQNRRTLERYLSSARGQLQSDLVSSYLCLLEADEEPGRLGAVRALTVLGNSQIHKQVSYTSEHDPSEKVRREAGQLAQRLGVRTISDDEQVTRI
;
A
#
# COMPACT_ATOMS: atom_id res chain seq x y z
N MET A 1 -18.16 11.60 -21.49
CA MET A 1 -16.81 12.17 -21.65
C MET A 1 -16.73 13.43 -20.82
N LYS A 2 -15.72 13.60 -19.94
CA LYS A 2 -15.48 14.86 -19.23
C LYS A 2 -14.58 15.74 -20.12
N THR A 3 -15.08 16.91 -20.53
CA THR A 3 -14.31 17.88 -21.32
C THR A 3 -13.43 18.70 -20.38
N VAL A 4 -12.11 18.67 -20.58
CA VAL A 4 -11.15 19.50 -19.81
C VAL A 4 -10.79 20.71 -20.66
N THR A 5 -11.01 21.93 -20.13
CA THR A 5 -10.63 23.16 -20.83
C THR A 5 -9.17 23.51 -20.53
N VAL A 6 -8.52 24.27 -21.42
CA VAL A 6 -7.15 24.77 -21.21
C VAL A 6 -7.05 25.58 -19.91
N PHE A 7 -8.09 26.36 -19.57
CA PHE A 7 -8.12 27.09 -18.30
C PHE A 7 -8.22 26.19 -17.07
N HIS A 8 -8.98 25.08 -17.14
CA HIS A 8 -8.98 24.08 -16.07
C HIS A 8 -7.62 23.41 -15.95
N PHE A 9 -6.99 23.06 -17.08
CA PHE A 9 -5.65 22.48 -17.11
C PHE A 9 -4.63 23.42 -16.48
N VAL A 10 -4.53 24.67 -16.95
CA VAL A 10 -3.61 25.69 -16.40
C VAL A 10 -3.92 25.99 -14.92
N GLY A 11 -5.20 25.95 -14.54
CA GLY A 11 -5.64 26.14 -13.16
C GLY A 11 -5.07 25.13 -12.16
N ILE A 12 -4.82 23.88 -12.58
CA ILE A 12 -4.20 22.83 -11.75
C ILE A 12 -2.79 23.25 -11.29
N PHE A 13 -2.10 24.04 -12.10
CA PHE A 13 -0.70 24.42 -11.89
C PHE A 13 -0.54 25.77 -11.16
N LYS A 14 -1.62 26.50 -10.91
CA LYS A 14 -1.54 27.83 -10.30
C LYS A 14 -0.97 27.74 -8.87
N GLY A 15 0.15 28.43 -8.63
CA GLY A 15 0.82 28.46 -7.33
C GLY A 15 1.73 27.26 -7.03
N ARG A 16 1.95 26.36 -8.00
CA ARG A 16 2.92 25.26 -7.89
C ARG A 16 4.17 25.59 -8.68
N HIS A 17 5.32 25.06 -8.27
CA HIS A 17 6.51 25.00 -9.13
C HIS A 17 6.21 24.02 -10.26
N PHE A 18 5.83 24.57 -11.43
CA PHE A 18 5.29 23.83 -12.56
C PHE A 18 6.17 22.63 -12.94
N GLU A 19 7.48 22.84 -13.06
CA GLU A 19 8.45 21.82 -13.45
C GLU A 19 8.48 20.65 -12.47
N SER A 20 8.80 20.89 -11.19
CA SER A 20 8.84 19.82 -10.18
C SER A 20 7.50 19.09 -10.00
N TYR A 21 6.38 19.80 -10.19
CA TYR A 21 5.06 19.17 -10.14
C TYR A 21 4.83 18.22 -11.33
N VAL A 22 5.20 18.63 -12.54
CA VAL A 22 5.11 17.79 -13.74
C VAL A 22 6.06 16.59 -13.64
N GLU A 23 7.27 16.78 -13.13
CA GLU A 23 8.23 15.69 -12.90
C GLU A 23 7.68 14.64 -11.93
N ASN A 24 7.13 15.07 -10.80
CA ASN A 24 6.52 14.16 -9.83
C ASN A 24 5.34 13.39 -10.44
N LEU A 25 4.44 14.07 -11.17
CA LEU A 25 3.37 13.40 -11.90
C LEU A 25 3.89 12.37 -12.92
N GLY A 26 4.98 12.71 -13.61
CA GLY A 26 5.64 11.82 -14.56
C GLY A 26 6.20 10.56 -13.88
N HIS A 27 6.83 10.72 -12.71
CA HIS A 27 7.32 9.60 -11.91
C HIS A 27 6.19 8.69 -11.42
N ASP A 28 5.09 9.27 -10.94
CA ASP A 28 3.92 8.52 -10.47
C ASP A 28 3.32 7.70 -11.60
N ALA A 29 3.07 8.33 -12.75
CA ALA A 29 2.52 7.67 -13.93
C ALA A 29 3.44 6.57 -14.48
N TRP A 30 4.76 6.82 -14.47
CA TRP A 30 5.75 5.84 -14.89
C TRP A 30 5.76 4.60 -13.97
N MET A 31 5.76 4.79 -12.65
CA MET A 31 5.72 3.67 -11.69
C MET A 31 4.46 2.83 -11.85
N VAL A 32 3.29 3.49 -11.93
CA VAL A 32 2.00 2.83 -12.16
C VAL A 32 2.03 2.03 -13.46
N SER A 33 2.53 2.60 -14.56
CA SER A 33 2.62 1.92 -15.86
C SER A 33 3.52 0.68 -15.84
N LEU A 34 4.63 0.73 -15.10
CA LEU A 34 5.51 -0.43 -14.95
C LEU A 34 4.88 -1.53 -14.11
N LEU A 35 4.27 -1.17 -12.97
CA LEU A 35 3.58 -2.12 -12.10
C LEU A 35 2.39 -2.78 -12.82
N SER A 36 1.58 -2.00 -13.52
CA SER A 36 0.40 -2.49 -14.24
C SER A 36 0.73 -3.35 -15.47
N SER A 37 2.00 -3.40 -15.89
CA SER A 37 2.41 -4.21 -17.05
C SER A 37 2.42 -5.71 -16.78
N GLY A 38 2.46 -6.13 -15.52
CA GLY A 38 2.58 -7.53 -15.10
C GLY A 38 3.93 -8.20 -15.41
N GLN A 39 4.85 -7.51 -16.10
CA GLN A 39 6.16 -8.08 -16.45
C GLN A 39 7.09 -8.06 -15.23
N SER A 40 7.62 -9.22 -14.85
CA SER A 40 8.43 -9.34 -13.63
C SER A 40 9.71 -8.51 -13.64
N SER A 41 10.32 -8.29 -14.81
CA SER A 41 11.47 -7.39 -14.93
C SER A 41 11.13 -5.93 -14.60
N ARG A 42 9.92 -5.48 -14.96
CA ARG A 42 9.44 -4.12 -14.68
C ARG A 42 9.01 -3.95 -13.22
N VAL A 43 8.36 -4.95 -12.64
CA VAL A 43 8.02 -4.95 -11.21
C VAL A 43 9.30 -4.93 -10.36
N LEU A 44 10.30 -5.73 -10.73
CA LEU A 44 11.62 -5.72 -10.08
C LEU A 44 12.30 -4.35 -10.19
N GLN A 45 12.27 -3.72 -11.37
CA GLN A 45 12.83 -2.39 -11.57
C GLN A 45 12.21 -1.36 -10.63
N VAL A 46 10.89 -1.40 -10.43
CA VAL A 46 10.21 -0.50 -9.48
C VAL A 46 10.63 -0.83 -8.05
N ALA A 47 10.60 -2.09 -7.65
CA ALA A 47 10.98 -2.51 -6.30
C ALA A 47 12.42 -2.10 -5.94
N GLU A 48 13.38 -2.32 -6.84
CA GLU A 48 14.78 -1.91 -6.64
C GLU A 48 14.94 -0.40 -6.50
N ARG A 49 14.16 0.38 -7.26
CA ARG A 49 14.17 1.84 -7.14
C ARG A 49 13.60 2.28 -5.79
N LEU A 50 12.47 1.72 -5.38
CA LEU A 50 11.85 2.04 -4.09
C LEU A 50 12.73 1.65 -2.91
N SER A 51 13.45 0.53 -2.98
CA SER A 51 14.42 0.13 -1.95
C SER A 51 15.59 1.11 -1.76
N ARG A 52 15.87 2.00 -2.72
CA ARG A 52 16.93 3.01 -2.62
C ARG A 52 16.44 4.36 -2.11
N VAL A 53 15.13 4.56 -2.02
CA VAL A 53 14.52 5.85 -1.66
C VAL A 53 13.74 5.65 -0.35
N PRO A 54 14.16 6.28 0.76
CA PRO A 54 13.51 6.09 2.07
C PRO A 54 12.25 6.98 2.20
N ILE A 55 11.41 7.03 1.16
CA ILE A 55 10.19 7.84 1.10
C ILE A 55 9.06 6.94 0.62
N VAL A 56 7.88 7.16 1.18
CA VAL A 56 6.69 6.43 0.77
C VAL A 56 6.32 6.73 -0.69
N PRO A 57 6.07 5.70 -1.51
CA PRO A 57 5.59 5.88 -2.87
C PRO A 57 4.21 6.57 -2.90
N PRO A 58 3.84 7.18 -4.02
CA PRO A 58 2.50 7.70 -4.24
C PRO A 58 1.42 6.64 -3.98
N LEU A 59 0.28 7.07 -3.45
CA LEU A 59 -0.80 6.17 -3.03
C LEU A 59 -1.31 5.27 -4.16
N GLU A 60 -1.39 5.80 -5.39
CA GLU A 60 -1.82 5.02 -6.56
C GLU A 60 -0.79 3.92 -6.91
N SER A 61 0.52 4.20 -6.77
CA SER A 61 1.56 3.17 -6.93
C SER A 61 1.45 2.09 -5.83
N LEU A 62 1.19 2.49 -4.58
CA LEU A 62 0.94 1.54 -3.49
C LEU A 62 -0.30 0.69 -3.73
N LYS A 63 -1.37 1.28 -4.29
CA LYS A 63 -2.57 0.54 -4.70
C LYS A 63 -2.23 -0.50 -5.76
N GLN A 64 -1.45 -0.16 -6.78
CA GLN A 64 -0.98 -1.13 -7.78
C GLN A 64 -0.11 -2.23 -7.18
N ILE A 65 0.79 -1.90 -6.24
CA ILE A 65 1.54 -2.91 -5.48
C ILE A 65 0.57 -3.83 -4.74
N GLY A 66 -0.46 -3.28 -4.09
CA GLY A 66 -1.51 -4.04 -3.43
C GLY A 66 -2.23 -5.00 -4.38
N ILE A 67 -2.65 -4.53 -5.55
CA ILE A 67 -3.32 -5.34 -6.57
C ILE A 67 -2.43 -6.52 -6.98
N ILE A 68 -1.13 -6.29 -7.20
CA ILE A 68 -0.17 -7.36 -7.50
C ILE A 68 -0.04 -8.34 -6.32
N LEU A 69 -0.05 -7.87 -5.07
CA LEU A 69 -0.06 -8.74 -3.90
C LEU A 69 -1.34 -9.58 -3.81
N ALA A 70 -2.48 -9.05 -4.26
CA ALA A 70 -3.77 -9.73 -4.26
C ALA A 70 -3.88 -10.80 -5.37
N GLU A 71 -3.49 -10.45 -6.60
CA GLU A 71 -3.84 -11.21 -7.81
C GLU A 71 -2.66 -11.50 -8.75
N GLY A 72 -1.49 -10.92 -8.48
CA GLY A 72 -0.29 -11.08 -9.30
C GLY A 72 0.33 -12.47 -9.21
N ASP A 73 1.20 -12.76 -10.17
CA ASP A 73 2.00 -13.99 -10.15
C ASP A 73 2.91 -14.07 -8.92
N GLU A 74 3.31 -15.29 -8.57
CA GLU A 74 4.09 -15.57 -7.37
C GLU A 74 5.45 -14.84 -7.36
N GLN A 75 6.07 -14.63 -8.53
CA GLN A 75 7.37 -13.97 -8.63
C GLN A 75 7.25 -12.48 -8.30
N ASN A 76 6.24 -11.82 -8.86
CA ASN A 76 5.93 -10.42 -8.61
C ASN A 76 5.53 -10.20 -7.14
N ARG A 77 4.70 -11.09 -6.59
CA ARG A 77 4.34 -11.06 -5.16
C ARG A 77 5.57 -11.11 -4.27
N ARG A 78 6.44 -12.12 -4.45
CA ARG A 78 7.68 -12.25 -3.64
C ARG A 78 8.60 -11.04 -3.75
N THR A 79 8.69 -10.45 -4.94
CA THR A 79 9.51 -9.25 -5.17
C THR A 79 9.02 -8.08 -4.33
N LEU A 80 7.71 -7.84 -4.32
CA LEU A 80 7.09 -6.74 -3.57
C LEU A 80 7.04 -7.02 -2.07
N GLU A 81 6.80 -8.27 -1.65
CA GLU A 81 6.90 -8.67 -0.25
C GLU A 81 8.30 -8.43 0.31
N ARG A 82 9.35 -8.71 -0.48
CA ARG A 82 10.74 -8.41 -0.07
C ARG A 82 10.97 -6.91 0.11
N TYR A 83 10.44 -6.09 -0.80
CA TYR A 83 10.49 -4.64 -0.66
C TYR A 83 9.78 -4.19 0.63
N LEU A 84 8.52 -4.58 0.85
CA LEU A 84 7.76 -4.16 2.04
C LEU A 84 8.40 -4.65 3.34
N SER A 85 8.84 -5.91 3.38
CA SER A 85 9.49 -6.50 4.56
C SER A 85 10.87 -5.91 4.85
N SER A 86 11.46 -5.15 3.93
CA SER A 86 12.71 -4.41 4.14
C SER A 86 12.52 -3.04 4.79
N ALA A 87 11.29 -2.49 4.79
CA ALA A 87 11.00 -1.17 5.34
C ALA A 87 11.21 -1.13 6.86
N ARG A 88 11.84 -0.06 7.36
CA ARG A 88 12.13 0.14 8.79
C ARG A 88 11.84 1.58 9.20
N GLY A 89 11.68 1.81 10.51
CA GLY A 89 11.55 3.13 11.09
C GLY A 89 10.37 3.92 10.51
N GLN A 90 10.61 5.20 10.17
CA GLN A 90 9.58 6.10 9.66
C GLN A 90 8.91 5.57 8.38
N LEU A 91 9.70 5.04 7.44
CA LEU A 91 9.17 4.49 6.19
C LEU A 91 8.17 3.36 6.45
N GLN A 92 8.46 2.46 7.39
CA GLN A 92 7.53 1.38 7.73
C GLN A 92 6.23 1.95 8.31
N SER A 93 6.32 2.94 9.21
CA SER A 93 5.15 3.59 9.79
C SER A 93 4.28 4.25 8.71
N ASP A 94 4.90 5.00 7.80
CA ASP A 94 4.19 5.70 6.74
C ASP A 94 3.57 4.73 5.72
N LEU A 95 4.24 3.61 5.41
CA LEU A 95 3.67 2.53 4.58
C LEU A 95 2.46 1.89 5.26
N VAL A 96 2.55 1.61 6.56
CA VAL A 96 1.42 1.09 7.34
C VAL A 96 0.24 2.05 7.29
N SER A 97 0.45 3.34 7.57
CA SER A 97 -0.61 4.36 7.48
C SER A 97 -1.20 4.44 6.06
N SER A 98 -0.37 4.39 5.02
CA SER A 98 -0.83 4.45 3.63
C SER A 98 -1.68 3.24 3.25
N TYR A 99 -1.28 2.04 3.68
CA TYR A 99 -2.08 0.83 3.44
C TYR A 99 -3.35 0.76 4.30
N LEU A 100 -3.36 1.37 5.49
CA LEU A 100 -4.61 1.57 6.23
C LEU A 100 -5.61 2.43 5.44
N CYS A 101 -5.15 3.51 4.80
CA CYS A 101 -6.02 4.31 3.92
C CYS A 101 -6.55 3.48 2.74
N LEU A 102 -5.74 2.58 2.19
CA LEU A 102 -6.15 1.71 1.07
C LEU A 102 -7.15 0.61 1.48
N LEU A 103 -7.44 0.42 2.77
CA LEU A 103 -8.58 -0.39 3.20
C LEU A 103 -9.93 0.25 2.82
N GLU A 104 -9.95 1.52 2.43
CA GLU A 104 -11.15 2.23 1.94
C GLU A 104 -11.16 2.38 0.41
N ALA A 105 -10.26 1.69 -0.31
CA ALA A 105 -10.23 1.75 -1.77
C ALA A 105 -11.56 1.26 -2.39
N ASP A 106 -11.96 1.91 -3.48
CA ASP A 106 -13.20 1.60 -4.20
C ASP A 106 -13.20 0.14 -4.70
N GLU A 107 -12.06 -0.33 -5.21
CA GLU A 107 -11.93 -1.65 -5.83
C GLU A 107 -11.57 -2.75 -4.80
N GLU A 108 -12.26 -3.89 -4.86
CA GLU A 108 -11.96 -5.08 -4.02
C GLU A 108 -10.48 -5.50 -4.06
N PRO A 109 -9.81 -5.58 -5.23
CA PRO A 109 -8.40 -5.96 -5.29
C PRO A 109 -7.46 -4.97 -4.58
N GLY A 110 -7.81 -3.68 -4.56
CA GLY A 110 -7.06 -2.66 -3.84
C GLY A 110 -7.11 -2.88 -2.33
N ARG A 111 -8.31 -3.11 -1.79
CA ARG A 111 -8.51 -3.40 -0.36
C ARG A 111 -7.89 -4.73 0.06
N LEU A 112 -8.09 -5.79 -0.73
CA LEU A 112 -7.47 -7.10 -0.48
C LEU A 112 -5.94 -6.99 -0.49
N GLY A 113 -5.41 -6.26 -1.45
CA GLY A 113 -3.99 -5.96 -1.56
C GLY A 113 -3.43 -5.21 -0.36
N ALA A 114 -4.20 -4.25 0.16
CA ALA A 114 -3.83 -3.51 1.37
C ALA A 114 -3.75 -4.42 2.61
N VAL A 115 -4.71 -5.32 2.80
CA VAL A 115 -4.66 -6.31 3.90
C VAL A 115 -3.41 -7.20 3.79
N ARG A 116 -3.06 -7.64 2.58
CA ARG A 116 -1.85 -8.45 2.35
C ARG A 116 -0.56 -7.66 2.62
N ALA A 117 -0.49 -6.41 2.17
CA ALA A 117 0.64 -5.54 2.46
C ALA A 117 0.82 -5.31 3.98
N LEU A 118 -0.27 -5.05 4.70
CA LEU A 118 -0.27 -4.90 6.16
C LEU A 118 0.17 -6.19 6.88
N THR A 119 -0.18 -7.36 6.33
CA THR A 119 0.31 -8.65 6.83
C THR A 119 1.83 -8.76 6.73
N VAL A 120 2.42 -8.30 5.62
CA VAL A 120 3.88 -8.30 5.41
C VAL A 120 4.57 -7.30 6.33
N LEU A 121 3.99 -6.11 6.50
CA LEU A 121 4.54 -5.04 7.34
C LEU A 121 4.47 -5.36 8.83
N GLY A 122 3.49 -6.16 9.26
CA GLY A 122 3.49 -6.85 10.55
C GLY A 122 3.46 -5.96 11.78
N ASN A 123 2.61 -4.93 11.81
CA ASN A 123 2.49 -3.98 12.94
C ASN A 123 1.31 -4.39 13.86
N SER A 124 1.52 -4.57 15.17
CA SER A 124 0.45 -4.94 16.12
C SER A 124 -0.56 -3.82 16.40
N GLN A 125 -0.16 -2.55 16.22
CA GLN A 125 -0.97 -1.38 16.57
C GLN A 125 -2.19 -1.18 15.65
N ILE A 126 -2.23 -1.85 14.50
CA ILE A 126 -3.34 -1.73 13.53
C ILE A 126 -4.48 -2.71 13.80
N HIS A 127 -4.41 -3.51 14.87
CA HIS A 127 -5.37 -4.57 15.16
C HIS A 127 -6.82 -4.08 15.08
N LYS A 128 -7.13 -2.93 15.69
CA LYS A 128 -8.50 -2.39 15.71
C LYS A 128 -9.03 -2.09 14.30
N GLN A 129 -8.22 -1.47 13.45
CA GLN A 129 -8.58 -1.13 12.08
C GLN A 129 -8.80 -2.39 11.25
N VAL A 130 -7.91 -3.38 11.37
CA VAL A 130 -8.03 -4.65 10.65
C VAL A 130 -9.23 -5.47 11.14
N SER A 131 -9.50 -5.52 12.44
CA SER A 131 -10.70 -6.16 13.00
C SER A 131 -11.97 -5.51 12.45
N TYR A 132 -12.02 -4.18 12.39
CA TYR A 132 -13.16 -3.46 11.81
C TYR A 132 -13.38 -3.87 10.34
N THR A 133 -12.33 -3.88 9.51
CA THR A 133 -12.40 -4.35 8.12
C THR A 133 -12.89 -5.80 8.04
N SER A 134 -12.45 -6.67 8.95
CA SER A 134 -12.86 -8.09 8.96
C SER A 134 -14.37 -8.28 9.18
N GLU A 135 -15.02 -7.34 9.85
CA GLU A 135 -16.45 -7.39 10.18
C GLU A 135 -17.31 -6.64 9.15
N HIS A 136 -16.80 -5.55 8.59
CA HIS A 136 -17.61 -4.57 7.86
C HIS A 136 -17.29 -4.42 6.37
N ASP A 137 -16.18 -4.97 5.85
CA ASP A 137 -15.89 -4.86 4.41
C ASP A 137 -17.01 -5.54 3.59
N PRO A 138 -17.47 -4.95 2.47
CA PRO A 138 -18.50 -5.57 1.64
C PRO A 138 -18.07 -6.91 1.03
N SER A 139 -16.78 -7.12 0.79
CA SER A 139 -16.24 -8.36 0.20
C SER A 139 -15.94 -9.41 1.26
N GLU A 140 -16.51 -10.60 1.10
CA GLU A 140 -16.20 -11.75 1.97
C GLU A 140 -14.72 -12.14 1.91
N LYS A 141 -14.09 -12.02 0.74
CA LYS A 141 -12.66 -12.33 0.58
C LYS A 141 -11.79 -11.41 1.42
N VAL A 142 -12.08 -10.10 1.39
CA VAL A 142 -11.36 -9.09 2.17
C VAL A 142 -11.61 -9.33 3.66
N ARG A 143 -12.87 -9.57 4.06
CA ARG A 143 -13.23 -9.88 5.45
C ARG A 143 -12.44 -11.08 5.99
N ARG A 144 -12.37 -12.17 5.21
CA ARG A 144 -11.65 -13.39 5.59
C ARG A 144 -10.15 -13.15 5.75
N GLU A 145 -9.52 -12.45 4.81
CA GLU A 145 -8.09 -12.15 4.88
C GLU A 145 -7.77 -11.24 6.06
N ALA A 146 -8.59 -10.20 6.28
CA ALA A 146 -8.47 -9.29 7.41
C ALA A 146 -8.66 -10.03 8.74
N GLY A 147 -9.62 -10.97 8.81
CA GLY A 147 -9.84 -11.81 10.00
C GLY A 147 -8.62 -12.67 10.35
N GLN A 148 -7.95 -13.25 9.36
CA GLN A 148 -6.70 -14.00 9.58
C GLN A 148 -5.58 -13.09 10.11
N LEU A 149 -5.45 -11.88 9.56
CA LEU A 149 -4.48 -10.91 10.05
C LEU A 149 -4.82 -10.46 11.49
N ALA A 150 -6.07 -10.10 11.76
CA ALA A 150 -6.53 -9.68 13.09
C ALA A 150 -6.23 -10.76 14.15
N GLN A 151 -6.51 -12.03 13.87
CA GLN A 151 -6.17 -13.14 14.78
C GLN A 151 -4.66 -13.20 15.07
N ARG A 152 -3.82 -13.06 14.04
CA ARG A 152 -2.35 -13.06 14.20
C ARG A 152 -1.87 -11.88 15.02
N LEU A 153 -2.47 -10.70 14.84
CA LEU A 153 -2.10 -9.49 15.58
C LEU A 153 -2.58 -9.55 17.04
N GLY A 154 -3.78 -10.08 17.29
CA GLY A 154 -4.35 -10.19 18.63
C GLY A 154 -3.52 -11.08 19.57
N VAL A 155 -2.94 -12.17 19.06
CA VAL A 155 -2.01 -13.02 19.81
C VAL A 155 -0.74 -12.24 20.21
N ARG A 156 -0.25 -11.35 19.35
CA ARG A 156 0.94 -10.53 19.65
C ARG A 156 0.66 -9.47 20.71
N THR A 157 -0.49 -8.79 20.62
CA THR A 157 -0.87 -7.76 21.59
C THR A 157 -0.95 -8.32 23.02
N ILE A 158 -1.54 -9.51 23.20
CA ILE A 158 -1.60 -10.18 24.51
C ILE A 158 -0.19 -10.47 25.04
N SER A 159 0.72 -10.94 24.17
CA SER A 159 2.11 -11.20 24.55
C SER A 159 2.88 -9.93 24.94
N ASP A 160 2.62 -8.79 24.29
CA ASP A 160 3.28 -7.53 24.60
C ASP A 160 2.79 -6.98 25.96
N ASP A 161 1.48 -7.07 26.23
CA ASP A 161 0.88 -6.65 27.51
C ASP A 161 1.32 -7.52 28.71
N GLU A 162 1.51 -8.83 28.50
CA GLU A 162 2.06 -9.74 29.52
C GLU A 162 3.53 -9.46 29.86
N GLN A 163 4.30 -8.87 28.95
CA GLN A 163 5.69 -8.47 29.22
C GLN A 163 5.76 -7.15 30.00
N VAL A 164 4.86 -6.20 29.71
CA VAL A 164 4.80 -4.90 30.40
C VAL A 164 4.35 -5.05 31.86
N THR A 165 3.53 -6.05 32.18
CA THR A 165 3.01 -6.29 33.54
C THR A 165 3.97 -7.05 34.47
N ARG A 166 5.17 -7.43 34.00
CA ARG A 166 6.19 -8.16 34.79
C ARG A 166 7.30 -7.29 35.38
N ILE A 167 7.08 -5.98 35.49
CA ILE A 167 8.07 -5.01 36.03
C ILE A 167 7.68 -4.57 37.44
#